data_AF-A0A9E2YBM4-F1
#
_entry.id   AF-A0A9E2YBM4-F1
#
_cell.length_a   1.000
_cell.length_b   1.000
_cell.length_c   1.000
_cell.angle_alpha   90.00
_cell.angle_beta   90.00
_cell.angle_gamma   90.00
#
_symmetry.space_group_name_H-M   'P 1'
#
loop_
_entity.id
_entity.type
_entity.pdbx_description
1 polymer ?
#
loop_
_entity_poly.entity_id
_entity_poly.type
_entity_poly.pdbx_seq_one_letter_code
_entity_poly.pdbx_strand_id
1 'polypeptide(L)'
;MHLWQTLGNLHPKLVQFPLVLLLAGLIFEAIGLLRGDRRFNWAGGILSAAGTVSLLVAFVCGIYAEIWAGRAGVPQDPIEWHEFLANIASWGFVLLMAWRVFIPLERRGMLAIYTCAGLAYYVLLGLTAYFGGQLVFNYGAAVVGGQANTILSLHDLNNLATRQTDENLKYSEMMHHIFGWMTLALSGSLLAHAMFPNKSAKLRWIGPTLLLMGGVFLFFFADLDLYRLTDLRQLRDREVELHKAIAIIMTVVGVMGLRRGS
;
A
#
# COMPACT_ATOMS: atom_id res chain seq x y z
N MET A 1 -1.32 8.71 22.78
CA MET A 1 -0.59 9.65 21.89
C MET A 1 0.81 9.16 21.50
N HIS A 2 1.63 8.64 22.43
CA HIS A 2 3.02 8.24 22.12
C HIS A 2 3.17 7.17 21.01
N LEU A 3 2.35 6.11 21.02
CA LEU A 3 2.49 5.00 20.06
C LEU A 3 2.32 5.46 18.60
N TRP A 4 1.27 6.23 18.30
CA TRP A 4 0.94 6.67 16.95
C TRP A 4 2.01 7.61 16.37
N GLN A 5 2.54 8.50 17.21
CA GLN A 5 3.67 9.34 16.82
C GLN A 5 4.94 8.53 16.58
N THR A 6 5.19 7.49 17.40
CA THR A 6 6.29 6.56 17.16
C THR A 6 6.14 5.84 15.82
N LEU A 7 4.93 5.38 15.47
CA LEU A 7 4.68 4.74 14.17
C LEU A 7 4.93 5.71 13.00
N GLY A 8 4.44 6.95 13.08
CA GLY A 8 4.72 7.98 12.06
C GLY A 8 6.23 8.22 11.90
N ASN A 9 6.96 8.33 13.01
CA ASN A 9 8.42 8.51 13.00
C ASN A 9 9.20 7.31 12.47
N LEU A 10 8.59 6.12 12.42
CA LEU A 10 9.20 4.93 11.83
C LEU A 10 9.07 4.90 10.31
N HIS A 11 8.07 5.56 9.72
CA HIS A 11 7.83 5.53 8.27
C HIS A 11 9.09 5.80 7.44
N PRO A 12 9.80 6.96 7.56
CA PRO A 12 10.98 7.23 6.72
C PRO A 12 12.15 6.27 6.98
N LYS A 13 12.16 5.55 8.11
CA LYS A 13 13.17 4.52 8.42
C LYS A 13 12.81 3.18 7.77
N LEU A 14 11.51 2.91 7.61
CA LEU A 14 11.02 1.62 7.12
C LEU A 14 10.89 1.56 5.59
N VAL A 15 10.77 2.69 4.89
CA VAL A 15 10.62 2.72 3.41
C VAL A 15 11.81 2.11 2.65
N GLN A 16 12.98 1.98 3.27
CA GLN A 16 14.16 1.36 2.66
C GLN A 16 14.00 -0.15 2.46
N PHE A 17 13.30 -0.83 3.39
CA PHE A 17 13.10 -2.27 3.33
C PHE A 17 12.32 -2.72 2.09
N PRO A 18 11.12 -2.18 1.78
CA PRO A 18 10.39 -2.59 0.59
C PRO A 18 11.14 -2.25 -0.69
N LEU A 19 11.80 -1.09 -0.77
CA LEU A 19 12.62 -0.72 -1.93
C LEU A 19 13.68 -1.79 -2.23
N VAL A 20 14.48 -2.16 -1.23
CA VAL A 20 15.57 -3.12 -1.44
C VAL A 20 15.05 -4.54 -1.66
N LEU A 21 14.07 -4.99 -0.87
CA LEU A 21 13.58 -6.37 -0.95
C LEU A 21 12.80 -6.65 -2.23
N LEU A 22 11.94 -5.71 -2.67
CA LEU A 22 11.19 -5.86 -3.91
C LEU A 22 12.11 -5.83 -5.13
N LEU A 23 13.08 -4.91 -5.16
CA LEU A 23 14.06 -4.86 -6.25
C LEU A 23 14.89 -6.15 -6.30
N ALA A 24 15.41 -6.60 -5.16
CA ALA A 24 16.16 -7.85 -5.09
C ALA A 24 15.30 -9.04 -5.54
N GLY A 25 14.03 -9.09 -5.11
CA GLY A 25 13.09 -10.13 -5.53
C GLY A 25 12.88 -10.18 -7.05
N LEU A 26 12.64 -9.03 -7.66
CA LEU A 26 12.45 -8.90 -9.11
C LEU A 26 13.72 -9.22 -9.91
N ILE A 27 14.90 -8.82 -9.41
CA ILE A 27 16.20 -9.18 -10.00
C ILE A 27 16.40 -10.70 -9.96
N PHE A 28 16.12 -11.35 -8.83
CA PHE A 28 16.25 -12.79 -8.70
C PHE A 28 15.26 -13.53 -9.62
N GLU A 29 14.03 -13.05 -9.75
CA GLU A 29 13.07 -13.59 -10.73
C GLU A 29 13.58 -13.44 -12.17
N ALA A 30 14.11 -12.27 -12.53
CA ALA A 30 14.69 -12.04 -13.86
C ALA A 30 15.89 -12.96 -14.13
N ILE A 31 16.81 -13.12 -13.17
CA ILE A 31 17.95 -14.04 -13.29
C ILE A 31 17.47 -15.49 -13.43
N GLY A 32 16.48 -15.91 -12.64
CA GLY A 32 15.91 -17.25 -12.75
C GLY A 32 15.25 -17.50 -14.11
N LEU A 33 14.57 -16.48 -14.66
CA LEU A 33 14.02 -16.53 -16.02
C LEU A 33 15.12 -16.60 -17.09
N LEU A 34 16.21 -15.87 -16.96
CA LEU A 34 17.31 -15.89 -17.94
C LEU A 34 18.10 -17.20 -17.89
N ARG A 35 18.37 -17.71 -16.68
CA ARG A 35 19.18 -18.93 -16.47
C ARG A 35 18.37 -20.22 -16.50
N GLY A 36 17.04 -20.13 -16.44
CA GLY A 36 16.17 -21.30 -16.28
C GLY A 36 16.31 -21.99 -14.92
N ASP A 37 16.82 -21.28 -13.90
CA ASP A 37 17.10 -21.84 -12.58
C ASP A 37 16.00 -21.47 -11.57
N ARG A 38 15.25 -22.50 -11.17
CA ARG A 38 14.11 -22.41 -10.27
C ARG A 38 14.48 -21.93 -8.86
N ARG A 39 15.74 -22.09 -8.45
CA ARG A 39 16.22 -21.61 -7.13
C ARG A 39 16.18 -20.08 -7.07
N PHE A 40 16.56 -19.42 -8.15
CA PHE A 40 16.48 -17.97 -8.26
C PHE A 40 15.04 -17.48 -8.27
N ASN A 41 14.13 -18.12 -9.03
CA ASN A 41 12.71 -17.76 -9.02
C ASN A 41 12.05 -18.00 -7.65
N TRP A 42 12.43 -19.06 -6.94
CA TRP A 42 11.95 -19.31 -5.58
C TRP A 42 12.43 -18.25 -4.59
N ALA A 43 13.73 -17.93 -4.61
CA ALA A 43 14.29 -16.86 -3.77
C ALA A 43 13.68 -15.50 -4.10
N GLY A 44 13.49 -15.20 -5.39
CA GLY A 44 12.83 -13.99 -5.86
C GLY A 44 11.38 -13.85 -5.37
N GLY A 45 10.63 -14.96 -5.38
CA GLY A 45 9.28 -15.00 -4.80
C GLY A 45 9.26 -14.72 -3.29
N ILE A 46 10.21 -15.28 -2.53
CA ILE A 46 10.31 -15.03 -1.08
C ILE A 46 10.68 -13.58 -0.78
N LEU A 47 11.67 -13.04 -1.48
CA LEU A 47 12.08 -11.65 -1.33
C LEU A 47 10.94 -10.69 -1.71
N SER A 48 10.19 -11.00 -2.77
CA SER A 48 9.02 -10.21 -3.17
C SER A 48 7.90 -10.28 -2.12
N ALA A 49 7.68 -11.44 -1.50
CA ALA A 49 6.73 -11.58 -0.40
C ALA A 49 7.16 -10.76 0.83
N ALA A 50 8.43 -10.90 1.26
CA ALA A 50 8.98 -10.13 2.37
C ALA A 50 8.95 -8.62 2.10
N GLY A 51 9.28 -8.21 0.87
CA GLY A 51 9.21 -6.83 0.41
C GLY A 51 7.78 -6.28 0.38
N THR A 52 6.80 -7.10 0.01
CA THR A 52 5.38 -6.71 0.05
C THR A 52 4.90 -6.53 1.49
N VAL A 53 5.29 -7.43 2.40
CA VAL A 53 4.96 -7.28 3.83
C VAL A 53 5.59 -6.01 4.41
N SER A 54 6.88 -5.76 4.15
CA SER A 54 7.55 -4.55 4.64
C SER A 54 6.97 -3.28 4.01
N LEU A 55 6.52 -3.34 2.75
CA LEU A 55 5.82 -2.25 2.07
C LEU A 55 4.54 -1.89 2.82
N LEU A 56 3.74 -2.90 3.18
CA LEU A 56 2.49 -2.68 3.89
C LEU A 56 2.70 -2.19 5.33
N VAL A 57 3.76 -2.65 6.02
CA VAL A 57 4.14 -2.07 7.32
C VAL A 57 4.56 -0.60 7.18
N ALA A 58 5.37 -0.27 6.16
CA ALA A 58 5.77 1.10 5.89
C ALA A 58 4.58 1.99 5.49
N PHE A 59 3.63 1.45 4.71
CA PHE A 59 2.38 2.10 4.32
C PHE A 59 1.54 2.46 5.54
N VAL A 60 1.33 1.52 6.47
CA VAL A 60 0.62 1.77 7.74
C VAL A 60 1.34 2.83 8.58
N CYS A 61 2.68 2.83 8.61
CA CYS A 61 3.42 3.89 9.28
C CYS A 61 3.24 5.25 8.57
N GLY A 62 3.15 5.25 7.24
CA GLY A 62 2.98 6.45 6.41
C GLY A 62 1.65 7.16 6.66
N ILE A 63 0.59 6.39 6.81
CA ILE A 63 -0.73 6.85 7.26
C ILE A 63 -0.63 7.69 8.55
N TYR A 64 0.12 7.21 9.57
CA TYR A 64 0.29 8.00 10.80
C TYR A 64 1.22 9.19 10.58
N ALA A 65 2.24 9.04 9.71
CA ALA A 65 3.18 10.11 9.39
C ALA A 65 2.47 11.30 8.72
N GLU A 66 1.49 11.04 7.87
CA GLU A 66 0.64 12.05 7.24
C GLU A 66 -0.08 12.92 8.28
N ILE A 67 -0.74 12.32 9.27
CA ILE A 67 -1.46 13.06 10.31
C ILE A 67 -0.53 14.06 11.01
N TRP A 68 0.71 13.64 11.30
CA TRP A 68 1.70 14.49 11.95
C TRP A 68 2.33 15.51 11.00
N ALA A 69 2.53 15.16 9.73
CA ALA A 69 2.99 16.11 8.71
C ALA A 69 1.96 17.22 8.50
N GLY A 70 0.68 16.88 8.43
CA GLY A 70 -0.41 17.85 8.37
C GLY A 70 -0.41 18.77 9.59
N ARG A 71 -0.31 18.22 10.81
CA ARG A 71 -0.23 19.03 12.05
C ARG A 71 1.01 19.92 12.11
N ALA A 72 2.09 19.51 11.44
CA ALA A 72 3.32 20.30 11.31
C ALA A 72 3.25 21.37 10.20
N GLY A 73 2.11 21.53 9.53
CA GLY A 73 1.92 22.53 8.49
C GLY A 73 2.48 22.14 7.12
N VAL A 74 2.79 20.86 6.89
CA VAL A 74 3.17 20.38 5.56
C VAL A 74 1.94 20.51 4.64
N PRO A 75 2.06 21.14 3.46
CA PRO A 75 0.91 21.35 2.58
C PRO A 75 0.35 20.00 2.12
N GLN A 76 -0.97 19.96 1.93
CA GLN A 76 -1.70 18.72 1.64
C GLN A 76 -1.42 18.22 0.22
N ASP A 77 -1.40 19.09 -0.80
CA ASP A 77 -1.27 18.65 -2.20
C ASP A 77 -0.01 17.79 -2.45
N PRO A 78 1.19 18.12 -1.94
CA PRO A 78 2.36 17.24 -2.07
C PRO A 78 2.24 15.90 -1.32
N ILE A 79 1.52 15.89 -0.19
CA ILE A 79 1.24 14.67 0.57
C ILE A 79 0.33 13.77 -0.27
N GLU A 80 -0.75 14.32 -0.83
CA GLU A 80 -1.71 13.57 -1.67
C GLU A 80 -1.01 12.92 -2.87
N TRP A 81 -0.08 13.60 -3.53
CA TRP A 81 0.67 13.01 -4.64
C TRP A 81 1.56 11.84 -4.21
N HIS A 82 2.22 11.97 -3.07
CA HIS A 82 3.01 10.89 -2.49
C HIS A 82 2.11 9.70 -2.13
N GLU A 83 0.99 9.98 -1.46
CA GLU A 83 0.04 8.97 -1.00
C GLU A 83 -0.66 8.25 -2.16
N PHE A 84 -1.08 8.98 -3.20
CA PHE A 84 -1.70 8.41 -4.39
C PHE A 84 -0.77 7.39 -5.07
N LEU A 85 0.50 7.74 -5.24
CA LEU A 85 1.50 6.82 -5.80
C LEU A 85 1.79 5.66 -4.86
N ALA A 86 1.87 5.92 -3.54
CA ALA A 86 2.03 4.88 -2.53
C ALA A 86 0.89 3.87 -2.55
N ASN A 87 -0.35 4.34 -2.70
CA ASN A 87 -1.55 3.52 -2.83
C ASN A 87 -1.48 2.63 -4.08
N ILE A 88 -1.23 3.21 -5.25
CA ILE A 88 -1.12 2.45 -6.51
C ILE A 88 0.00 1.41 -6.43
N ALA A 89 1.19 1.81 -5.95
CA ALA A 89 2.33 0.91 -5.84
C ALA A 89 2.06 -0.22 -4.83
N SER A 90 1.52 0.11 -3.65
CA SER A 90 1.25 -0.87 -2.58
C SER A 90 0.22 -1.90 -3.00
N TRP A 91 -0.93 -1.46 -3.50
CA TRP A 91 -1.96 -2.37 -3.97
C TRP A 91 -1.52 -3.16 -5.21
N GLY A 92 -0.73 -2.53 -6.09
CA GLY A 92 -0.09 -3.22 -7.21
C GLY A 92 0.77 -4.40 -6.77
N PHE A 93 1.67 -4.19 -5.80
CA PHE A 93 2.50 -5.27 -5.25
C PHE A 93 1.70 -6.32 -4.49
N VAL A 94 0.64 -5.94 -3.77
CA VAL A 94 -0.29 -6.90 -3.14
C VAL A 94 -0.95 -7.80 -4.17
N LEU A 95 -1.52 -7.23 -5.23
CA LEU A 95 -2.18 -7.98 -6.30
C LEU A 95 -1.18 -8.86 -7.05
N LEU A 96 0.01 -8.34 -7.35
CA LEU A 96 1.09 -9.11 -7.96
C LEU A 96 1.51 -10.27 -7.07
N MET A 97 1.67 -10.06 -5.76
CA MET A 97 2.06 -11.11 -4.84
C MET A 97 0.96 -12.17 -4.71
N ALA A 98 -0.30 -11.75 -4.64
CA ALA A 98 -1.45 -12.66 -4.68
C ALA A 98 -1.43 -13.49 -5.96
N TRP A 99 -1.18 -12.87 -7.13
CA TRP A 99 -1.07 -13.59 -8.39
C TRP A 99 0.12 -14.56 -8.40
N ARG A 100 1.28 -14.13 -7.88
CA ARG A 100 2.53 -14.89 -7.86
C ARG A 100 2.40 -16.24 -7.16
N VAL A 101 1.59 -16.29 -6.11
CA VAL A 101 1.27 -17.54 -5.38
C VAL A 101 0.64 -18.59 -6.29
N PHE A 102 -0.11 -18.18 -7.31
CA PHE A 102 -0.78 -19.07 -8.25
C PHE A 102 0.03 -19.40 -9.50
N ILE A 103 1.21 -18.82 -9.68
CA ILE A 103 2.08 -19.07 -10.84
C ILE A 103 3.05 -20.21 -10.50
N PRO A 104 2.93 -21.39 -11.14
CA PRO A 104 3.93 -22.45 -11.01
C PRO A 104 5.27 -22.01 -11.60
N LEU A 105 6.38 -22.44 -11.00
CA LEU A 105 7.72 -22.06 -11.46
C LEU A 105 8.04 -22.57 -12.88
N GLU A 106 7.32 -23.57 -13.36
CA GLU A 106 7.42 -24.12 -14.70
C GLU A 106 6.82 -23.19 -15.76
N ARG A 107 5.88 -22.31 -15.40
CA ARG A 107 5.19 -21.40 -16.32
C ARG A 107 6.00 -20.14 -16.58
N ARG A 108 7.15 -20.28 -17.24
CA ARG A 108 8.10 -19.18 -17.51
C ARG A 108 7.47 -17.95 -18.18
N GLY A 109 6.52 -18.13 -19.10
CA GLY A 109 5.81 -17.01 -19.74
C GLY A 109 5.00 -16.17 -18.73
N MET A 110 4.30 -16.82 -17.80
CA MET A 110 3.55 -16.11 -16.75
C MET A 110 4.49 -15.43 -15.74
N LEU A 111 5.60 -16.08 -15.39
CA LEU A 111 6.64 -15.47 -14.56
C LEU A 111 7.26 -14.24 -15.24
N ALA A 112 7.48 -14.28 -16.56
CA ALA A 112 7.99 -13.12 -17.29
C ALA A 112 7.00 -11.95 -17.24
N ILE A 113 5.70 -12.19 -17.43
CA ILE A 113 4.68 -11.14 -17.30
C ILE A 113 4.65 -10.59 -15.87
N TYR A 114 4.69 -11.46 -14.86
CA TYR A 114 4.78 -11.06 -13.45
C TYR A 114 6.00 -10.17 -13.19
N THR A 115 7.19 -10.56 -13.65
CA THR A 115 8.43 -9.80 -13.45
C THR A 115 8.37 -8.45 -14.16
N CYS A 116 7.89 -8.39 -15.40
CA CYS A 116 7.73 -7.13 -16.14
C CYS A 116 6.73 -6.19 -15.44
N ALA A 117 5.58 -6.71 -15.01
CA ALA A 117 4.60 -5.93 -14.26
C ALA A 117 5.19 -5.45 -12.92
N GLY A 118 5.91 -6.32 -12.21
CA GLY A 118 6.60 -5.97 -10.96
C GLY A 118 7.63 -4.87 -11.13
N LEU A 119 8.41 -4.88 -12.21
CA LEU A 119 9.34 -3.81 -12.53
C LEU A 119 8.62 -2.49 -12.83
N ALA A 120 7.48 -2.53 -13.52
CA ALA A 120 6.66 -1.34 -13.76
C ALA A 120 6.13 -0.73 -12.45
N TYR A 121 5.59 -1.56 -11.54
CA TYR A 121 5.19 -1.08 -10.20
C TYR A 121 6.39 -0.65 -9.35
N TYR A 122 7.56 -1.23 -9.55
CA TYR A 122 8.78 -0.78 -8.88
C TYR A 122 9.19 0.64 -9.31
N VAL A 123 9.00 1.00 -10.59
CA VAL A 123 9.18 2.39 -11.04
C VAL A 123 8.22 3.33 -10.31
N LEU A 124 6.94 2.95 -10.16
CA LEU A 124 5.97 3.74 -9.38
C LEU A 124 6.37 3.86 -7.91
N LEU A 125 6.91 2.79 -7.31
CA LEU A 125 7.44 2.83 -5.95
C LEU A 125 8.67 3.76 -5.84
N GLY A 126 9.53 3.79 -6.86
CA GLY A 126 10.63 4.74 -6.96
C GLY A 126 10.16 6.20 -7.05
N LEU A 127 9.10 6.46 -7.83
CA LEU A 127 8.46 7.79 -7.88
C LEU A 127 7.83 8.15 -6.52
N THR A 128 7.18 7.20 -5.86
CA THR A 128 6.65 7.38 -4.50
C THR A 128 7.75 7.81 -3.53
N ALA A 129 8.90 7.12 -3.57
CA ALA A 129 10.06 7.44 -2.75
C ALA A 129 10.65 8.83 -3.09
N TYR A 130 10.64 9.22 -4.37
CA TYR A 130 11.07 10.55 -4.80
C TYR A 130 10.19 11.66 -4.20
N PHE A 131 8.86 11.53 -4.31
CA PHE A 131 7.93 12.50 -3.70
C PHE A 131 8.01 12.49 -2.17
N GLY A 132 8.19 11.32 -1.54
CA GLY A 132 8.44 11.23 -0.10
C GLY A 132 9.73 11.95 0.31
N GLY A 133 10.78 11.85 -0.51
CA GLY A 133 12.00 12.64 -0.35
C GLY A 133 11.72 14.15 -0.43
N GLN A 134 10.95 14.59 -1.42
CA GLN A 134 10.56 16.00 -1.54
C GLN A 134 9.77 16.51 -0.32
N LEU A 135 8.90 15.69 0.28
CA LEU A 135 8.21 16.05 1.52
C LEU A 135 9.19 16.37 2.65
N VAL A 136 10.24 15.57 2.80
CA VAL A 136 11.29 15.80 3.80
C VAL A 136 12.15 17.01 3.43
N PHE A 137 12.66 17.08 2.20
CA PHE A 137 13.62 18.10 1.78
C PHE A 137 13.01 19.50 1.64
N ASN A 138 11.81 19.61 1.09
CA ASN A 138 11.18 20.90 0.79
C ASN A 138 10.28 21.39 1.92
N TYR A 139 9.68 20.48 2.69
CA TYR A 139 8.66 20.82 3.69
C TYR A 139 9.01 20.37 5.11
N GLY A 140 10.17 19.75 5.33
CA GLY A 140 10.61 19.34 6.67
C GLY A 140 9.77 18.21 7.27
N ALA A 141 9.05 17.43 6.45
CA ALA A 141 8.24 16.32 6.94
C ALA A 141 9.09 15.35 7.76
N ALA A 142 8.59 14.96 8.94
CA ALA A 142 9.27 14.10 9.91
C ALA A 142 10.62 14.64 10.47
N VAL A 143 10.92 15.94 10.31
CA VAL A 143 12.09 16.60 10.90
C VAL A 143 11.67 17.50 12.05
N VAL A 144 12.17 17.23 13.26
CA VAL A 144 11.89 18.05 14.44
C VAL A 144 12.49 19.45 14.24
N GLY A 145 11.65 20.48 14.28
CA GLY A 145 12.07 21.86 14.04
C GLY A 145 12.41 22.17 12.58
N GLY A 146 12.11 21.25 11.65
CA GLY A 146 12.24 21.51 10.22
C GLY A 146 11.31 22.64 9.81
N GLN A 147 11.85 23.66 9.15
CA GLN A 147 11.07 24.69 8.49
C GLN A 147 10.91 24.30 7.02
N ALA A 148 9.74 24.58 6.45
CA ALA A 148 9.56 24.45 5.01
C ALA A 148 10.55 25.39 4.32
N ASN A 149 11.34 24.84 3.39
CA ASN A 149 12.20 25.62 2.51
C ASN A 149 11.39 26.38 1.44
N THR A 150 10.07 26.17 1.42
CA THR A 150 9.11 26.78 0.51
C THR A 150 8.08 27.58 1.30
N ILE A 151 7.75 28.78 0.83
CA ILE A 151 6.68 29.61 1.41
C ILE A 151 5.33 28.96 1.11
N LEU A 152 4.55 28.65 2.15
CA LEU A 152 3.16 28.18 2.02
C LEU A 152 2.29 29.28 1.42
N SER A 153 1.49 28.95 0.41
CA SER A 153 0.53 29.89 -0.16
C SER A 153 -0.69 30.06 0.74
N LEU A 154 -1.43 31.15 0.56
CA LEU A 154 -2.72 31.36 1.25
C LEU A 154 -3.75 30.26 0.90
N HIS A 155 -3.64 29.69 -0.30
CA HIS A 155 -4.45 28.56 -0.73
C HIS A 155 -4.13 27.31 0.10
N ASP A 156 -2.85 27.01 0.30
CA ASP A 156 -2.41 25.86 1.11
C ASP A 156 -2.90 25.99 2.57
N LEU A 157 -2.80 27.19 3.14
CA LEU A 157 -3.26 27.48 4.50
C LEU A 157 -4.79 27.30 4.63
N ASN A 158 -5.55 27.75 3.63
CA ASN A 158 -7.01 27.56 3.62
C ASN A 158 -7.41 26.08 3.44
N ASN A 159 -6.67 25.32 2.62
CA ASN A 159 -6.89 23.88 2.45
C ASN A 159 -6.58 23.12 3.75
N LEU A 160 -5.48 23.47 4.44
CA LEU A 160 -5.14 22.92 5.74
C LEU A 160 -6.24 23.19 6.77
N ALA A 161 -6.73 24.44 6.84
CA ALA A 161 -7.77 24.83 7.79
C ALA A 161 -9.12 24.13 7.54
N THR A 162 -9.48 23.87 6.29
CA THR A 162 -10.76 23.22 5.94
C THR A 162 -10.71 21.70 6.12
N ARG A 163 -9.55 21.06 5.92
CA ARG A 163 -9.42 19.59 6.02
C ARG A 163 -9.10 19.09 7.42
N GLN A 164 -8.47 19.89 8.27
CA GLN A 164 -8.10 19.50 9.64
C GLN A 164 -9.19 19.79 10.68
N THR A 165 -10.45 19.50 10.37
CA THR A 165 -11.52 19.53 11.38
C THR A 165 -11.39 18.32 12.31
N ASP A 166 -11.82 18.44 13.56
CA ASP A 166 -11.81 17.34 14.53
C ASP A 166 -12.62 16.12 14.04
N GLU A 167 -13.68 16.35 13.25
CA GLU A 167 -14.49 15.28 12.66
C GLU A 167 -13.72 14.51 11.58
N ASN A 168 -13.06 15.23 10.65
CA ASN A 168 -12.23 14.61 9.61
C ASN A 168 -11.07 13.83 10.23
N LEU A 169 -10.43 14.38 11.27
CA LEU A 169 -9.34 13.71 11.97
C LEU A 169 -9.81 12.41 12.65
N LYS A 170 -10.97 12.42 13.32
CA LYS A 170 -11.52 11.21 13.97
C LYS A 170 -11.88 10.12 12.96
N TYR A 171 -12.47 10.51 11.84
CA TYR A 171 -12.80 9.56 10.80
C TYR A 171 -11.54 8.97 10.17
N SER A 172 -10.59 9.83 9.79
CA SER A 172 -9.29 9.44 9.26
C SER A 172 -8.62 8.44 10.21
N GLU A 173 -8.55 8.73 11.52
CA GLU A 173 -8.04 7.79 12.53
C GLU A 173 -8.78 6.44 12.54
N MET A 174 -10.11 6.43 12.46
CA MET A 174 -10.92 5.20 12.43
C MET A 174 -10.63 4.36 11.18
N MET A 175 -10.64 4.98 10.01
CA MET A 175 -10.41 4.31 8.73
C MET A 175 -9.00 3.74 8.66
N HIS A 176 -8.01 4.52 9.10
CA HIS A 176 -6.62 4.12 9.21
C HIS A 176 -6.40 2.90 10.12
N HIS A 177 -7.12 2.81 11.23
CA HIS A 177 -7.07 1.62 12.09
C HIS A 177 -7.63 0.38 11.38
N ILE A 178 -8.83 0.47 10.81
CA ILE A 178 -9.48 -0.69 10.19
C ILE A 178 -8.65 -1.17 9.00
N PHE A 179 -8.25 -0.26 8.10
CA PHE A 179 -7.40 -0.60 6.96
C PHE A 179 -6.04 -1.14 7.36
N GLY A 180 -5.40 -0.55 8.35
CA GLY A 180 -4.11 -1.02 8.82
C GLY A 180 -4.16 -2.47 9.31
N TRP A 181 -5.17 -2.83 10.11
CA TRP A 181 -5.33 -4.19 10.62
C TRP A 181 -5.64 -5.20 9.53
N MET A 182 -6.54 -4.86 8.61
CA MET A 182 -6.88 -5.73 7.48
C MET A 182 -5.67 -5.98 6.58
N THR A 183 -4.92 -4.93 6.30
CA THR A 183 -3.71 -4.98 5.48
C THR A 183 -2.63 -5.85 6.14
N LEU A 184 -2.42 -5.71 7.45
CA LEU A 184 -1.49 -6.56 8.21
C LEU A 184 -1.93 -8.03 8.21
N ALA A 185 -3.22 -8.31 8.40
CA ALA A 185 -3.76 -9.67 8.35
C ALA A 185 -3.57 -10.30 6.96
N LEU A 186 -3.85 -9.55 5.90
CA LEU A 186 -3.64 -10.00 4.52
C LEU A 186 -2.16 -10.29 4.26
N SER A 187 -1.27 -9.37 4.68
CA SER A 187 0.19 -9.52 4.60
C SER A 187 0.67 -10.80 5.27
N GLY A 188 0.25 -11.02 6.52
CA GLY A 188 0.60 -12.21 7.29
C GLY A 188 0.11 -13.49 6.63
N SER A 189 -1.09 -13.46 6.05
CA SER A 189 -1.65 -14.62 5.33
C SER A 189 -0.86 -14.95 4.06
N LEU A 190 -0.45 -13.93 3.28
CA LEU A 190 0.35 -14.10 2.06
C LEU A 190 1.74 -14.63 2.39
N LEU A 191 2.38 -14.07 3.43
CA LEU A 191 3.69 -14.52 3.89
C LEU A 191 3.65 -15.96 4.40
N ALA A 192 2.67 -16.29 5.24
CA ALA A 192 2.50 -17.64 5.77
C ALA A 192 2.27 -18.65 4.64
N HIS A 193 1.51 -18.28 3.60
CA HIS A 193 1.32 -19.12 2.43
C HIS A 193 2.62 -19.34 1.66
N ALA A 194 3.41 -18.28 1.45
CA ALA A 194 4.70 -18.36 0.75
C ALA A 194 5.72 -19.22 1.51
N MET A 195 5.76 -19.11 2.85
CA MET A 195 6.72 -19.84 3.68
C MET A 195 6.33 -21.30 3.93
N PHE A 196 5.03 -21.61 4.02
CA PHE A 196 4.55 -22.93 4.43
C PHE A 196 3.51 -23.52 3.46
N PRO A 197 3.86 -23.76 2.18
CA PRO A 197 2.91 -24.17 1.15
C PRO A 197 2.19 -25.50 1.45
N ASN A 198 2.85 -26.42 2.17
CA ASN A 198 2.29 -27.73 2.52
C ASN A 198 1.36 -27.70 3.76
N LYS A 199 1.56 -26.74 4.67
CA LYS A 199 0.71 -26.57 5.87
C LYS A 199 -0.44 -25.58 5.62
N SER A 200 -0.36 -24.80 4.54
CA SER A 200 -1.33 -23.73 4.24
C SER A 200 -2.70 -24.25 3.81
N ALA A 201 -2.86 -25.53 3.46
CA ALA A 201 -4.14 -26.07 2.96
C ALA A 201 -5.32 -25.74 3.89
N LYS A 202 -5.13 -25.80 5.21
CA LYS A 202 -6.16 -25.45 6.21
C LYS A 202 -6.44 -23.95 6.34
N LEU A 203 -5.53 -23.08 5.90
CA LEU A 203 -5.63 -21.62 5.97
C LEU A 203 -5.83 -20.96 4.58
N ARG A 204 -5.96 -21.73 3.49
CA ARG A 204 -6.09 -21.21 2.12
C ARG A 204 -7.31 -20.31 1.93
N TRP A 205 -8.36 -20.49 2.74
CA TRP A 205 -9.57 -19.68 2.69
C TRP A 205 -9.41 -18.30 3.33
N ILE A 206 -8.42 -18.09 4.19
CA ILE A 206 -8.26 -16.85 4.97
C ILE A 206 -7.96 -15.66 4.06
N GLY A 207 -6.96 -15.79 3.17
CA GLY A 207 -6.59 -14.71 2.24
C GLY A 207 -7.78 -14.25 1.37
N PRO A 208 -8.45 -15.16 0.65
CA PRO A 208 -9.65 -14.84 -0.12
C PRO A 208 -10.78 -14.22 0.71
N THR A 209 -10.98 -14.68 1.95
CA THR A 209 -11.99 -14.12 2.87
C THR A 209 -11.63 -12.70 3.28
N LEU A 210 -10.36 -12.44 3.62
CA LEU A 210 -9.88 -11.09 3.96
C LEU A 210 -10.00 -10.13 2.77
N LEU A 211 -9.68 -10.58 1.56
CA LEU A 211 -9.87 -9.80 0.34
C LEU A 211 -11.34 -9.49 0.08
N LEU A 212 -12.22 -10.49 0.23
CA LEU A 212 -13.67 -10.29 0.05
C LEU A 212 -14.23 -9.30 1.07
N MET A 213 -13.97 -9.54 2.36
CA MET A 213 -14.42 -8.66 3.44
C MET A 213 -13.83 -7.26 3.29
N GLY A 214 -12.56 -7.14 2.92
CA GLY A 214 -11.88 -5.86 2.71
C GLY A 214 -12.43 -5.10 1.53
N GLY A 215 -12.72 -5.79 0.43
CA GLY A 215 -13.36 -5.18 -0.74
C GLY A 215 -14.75 -4.65 -0.40
N VAL A 216 -15.59 -5.45 0.28
CA VAL A 216 -16.92 -5.01 0.72
C VAL A 216 -16.82 -3.83 1.69
N PHE A 217 -15.91 -3.91 2.66
CA PHE A 217 -15.70 -2.83 3.62
C PHE A 217 -15.25 -1.53 2.92
N LEU A 218 -14.21 -1.58 2.09
CA LEU A 218 -13.74 -0.43 1.32
C LEU A 218 -14.87 0.19 0.48
N PHE A 219 -15.70 -0.64 -0.15
CA PHE A 219 -16.78 -0.15 -1.01
C PHE A 219 -17.79 0.72 -0.26
N PHE A 220 -18.15 0.37 0.97
CA PHE A 220 -19.18 1.09 1.72
C PHE A 220 -18.63 2.18 2.63
N PHE A 221 -17.40 2.00 3.15
CA PHE A 221 -16.90 2.81 4.26
C PHE A 221 -15.74 3.73 3.88
N ALA A 222 -15.13 3.62 2.69
CA ALA A 222 -13.95 4.42 2.35
C ALA A 222 -14.17 5.93 2.35
N ASP A 223 -15.38 6.39 2.00
CA ASP A 223 -15.61 7.79 1.60
C ASP A 223 -16.77 8.45 2.36
N LEU A 224 -17.09 7.95 3.56
CA LEU A 224 -18.21 8.46 4.37
C LEU A 224 -17.91 9.84 5.01
N ASP A 225 -16.65 10.26 5.06
CA ASP A 225 -16.21 11.57 5.56
C ASP A 225 -16.14 12.65 4.49
N LEU A 226 -15.70 12.30 3.29
CA LEU A 226 -15.50 13.25 2.20
C LEU A 226 -16.84 13.79 1.72
N TYR A 227 -17.87 12.94 1.70
CA TYR A 227 -19.17 13.28 1.17
C TYR A 227 -20.30 12.56 1.91
N ARG A 228 -21.42 13.26 2.11
CA ARG A 228 -22.68 12.54 2.41
C ARG A 228 -22.98 11.61 1.22
N LEU A 229 -23.49 10.41 1.47
CA LEU A 229 -23.84 9.40 0.46
C LEU A 229 -24.71 9.90 -0.72
N THR A 230 -25.30 11.09 -0.59
CA THR A 230 -26.14 11.75 -1.60
C THR A 230 -25.40 12.78 -2.47
N ASP A 231 -24.12 13.07 -2.21
CA ASP A 231 -23.38 14.10 -2.97
C ASP A 231 -22.77 13.53 -4.25
N LEU A 232 -23.18 14.08 -5.39
CA LEU A 232 -22.67 13.68 -6.71
C LEU A 232 -21.18 14.00 -6.90
N ARG A 233 -20.59 14.89 -6.09
CA ARG A 233 -19.15 15.17 -6.14
C ARG A 233 -18.30 13.94 -5.80
N GLN A 234 -18.84 13.03 -5.00
CA GLN A 234 -18.21 11.75 -4.68
C GLN A 234 -17.86 10.95 -5.94
N LEU A 235 -18.65 11.07 -7.01
CA LEU A 235 -18.43 10.36 -8.28
C LEU A 235 -17.40 11.03 -9.20
N ARG A 236 -16.84 12.19 -8.83
CA ARG A 236 -15.79 12.88 -9.58
C ARG A 236 -14.47 12.96 -8.82
N ASP A 237 -14.49 12.54 -7.57
CA ASP A 237 -13.32 12.53 -6.72
C ASP A 237 -12.43 11.33 -7.08
N ARG A 238 -11.19 11.60 -7.45
CA ARG A 238 -10.26 10.57 -7.95
C ARG A 238 -9.91 9.55 -6.87
N GLU A 239 -9.86 10.00 -5.62
CA GLU A 239 -9.54 9.13 -4.48
C GLU A 239 -10.68 8.14 -4.24
N VAL A 240 -11.91 8.65 -4.26
CA VAL A 240 -13.13 7.83 -4.12
C VAL A 240 -13.24 6.83 -5.28
N GLU A 241 -13.03 7.26 -6.51
CA GLU A 241 -13.01 6.37 -7.68
C GLU A 241 -11.97 5.24 -7.53
N LEU A 242 -10.77 5.57 -7.05
CA LEU A 242 -9.71 4.60 -6.78
C LEU A 242 -10.13 3.60 -5.71
N HIS A 243 -10.69 4.06 -4.59
CA HIS A 243 -11.21 3.19 -3.53
C HIS A 243 -12.28 2.23 -4.07
N LYS A 244 -13.25 2.73 -4.86
CA LYS A 244 -14.28 1.88 -5.46
C LYS A 244 -13.68 0.85 -6.42
N ALA A 245 -12.72 1.23 -7.24
CA ALA A 245 -12.06 0.31 -8.17
C ALA A 245 -11.32 -0.81 -7.42
N ILE A 246 -10.52 -0.46 -6.40
CA ILE A 246 -9.79 -1.43 -5.57
C ILE A 246 -10.78 -2.35 -4.84
N ALA A 247 -11.86 -1.79 -4.30
CA ALA A 247 -12.89 -2.54 -3.58
C ALA A 247 -13.52 -3.64 -4.44
N ILE A 248 -13.85 -3.30 -5.70
CA ILE A 248 -14.40 -4.24 -6.68
C ILE A 248 -13.37 -5.33 -7.00
N ILE A 249 -12.12 -4.97 -7.28
CA ILE A 249 -11.06 -5.93 -7.60
C ILE A 249 -10.87 -6.91 -6.43
N MET A 250 -10.72 -6.40 -5.20
CA MET A 250 -10.55 -7.22 -4.00
C MET A 250 -11.74 -8.18 -3.79
N THR A 251 -12.97 -7.68 -3.98
CA THR A 251 -14.18 -8.48 -3.87
C THR A 251 -14.19 -9.63 -4.89
N VAL A 252 -13.92 -9.33 -6.16
CA VAL A 252 -13.90 -10.33 -7.24
C VAL A 252 -12.81 -11.37 -7.01
N VAL A 253 -11.59 -10.94 -6.69
CA VAL A 253 -10.47 -11.84 -6.40
C VAL A 253 -10.77 -12.71 -5.18
N GLY A 254 -11.36 -12.13 -4.13
CA GLY A 254 -11.79 -12.85 -2.94
C GLY A 254 -12.81 -13.96 -3.24
N VAL A 255 -13.87 -13.65 -4.01
CA VAL A 255 -14.87 -14.65 -4.45
C VAL A 255 -14.23 -15.76 -5.28
N MET A 256 -13.37 -15.39 -6.24
CA MET A 256 -12.67 -16.37 -7.09
C MET A 256 -11.75 -17.28 -6.27
N GLY A 257 -11.06 -16.74 -5.27
CA GLY A 257 -10.20 -17.49 -4.37
C GLY A 257 -10.98 -18.49 -3.52
N LEU A 258 -12.14 -18.10 -2.99
CA LEU A 258 -13.01 -18.99 -2.21
C LEU A 258 -13.53 -20.16 -3.03
N ARG A 259 -13.99 -19.91 -4.27
CA ARG A 259 -14.51 -20.97 -5.17
C ARG A 259 -13.47 -22.01 -5.57
N ARG A 260 -12.18 -21.68 -5.54
CA ARG A 260 -11.09 -22.62 -5.85
C ARG A 260 -10.60 -23.40 -4.63
N GLY A 261 -10.96 -22.96 -3.43
CA GLY A 261 -10.55 -23.57 -2.16
C GLY A 261 -11.57 -24.56 -1.58
N SER A 262 -12.84 -24.47 -2.01
CA SER A 262 -13.93 -25.42 -1.74
C SER A 262 -13.93 -26.57 -2.72
#